data_AF-A0A4Q4XZZ4-F1
#
_entry.id   AF-A0A4Q4XZZ4-F1
#
_cell.length_a   1.000
_cell.length_b   1.000
_cell.length_c   1.000
_cell.angle_alpha   90.00
_cell.angle_beta   90.00
_cell.angle_gamma   90.00
#
_symmetry.space_group_name_H-M   'P 1'
#
loop_
_entity.id
_entity.type
_entity.pdbx_description
1 polymer ?
#
loop_
_entity_poly.entity_id
_entity_poly.type
_entity_poly.pdbx_seq_one_letter_code
_entity_poly.pdbx_strand_id
1 'polypeptide(L)'
;MNKDKPVCMWQQNMEVPRKEVITFFLDRRKNQVTITENVVKAAAGNHYGKEVIELLLDRHGDQVTITEDVVKAAARTFQGKEVIELLLDRRGDQVTITEDVVKAASGNHYNGKKVIAFLLNRRGDQVTITEDVVKAAAGNWHNGKEVMAFLLDRRRDQVTITEDVVKAAAGNWHNGKEVMAFFLDRRGNQVTITEDVVKAAAGNHHNGKEVMAFLLNRRGDQVTITEEVVKAAAGNEESGEGVMALLHKLQKEPFEAAITYQVYLAASTCGQVAVLGYLKKYFAARPVTDEFLSIAEFYNAAKTGSVQSITYSLRNGIFPDTANIRKVTPLWIAASYGHEKVVDILLKTAKVNVNKSTLSNDMQLSA
;
A
#
# COMPACT_ATOMS: atom_id res chain seq x y z
N MET A 1 8.55 -21.83 43.69
CA MET A 1 9.55 -21.07 42.89
C MET A 1 9.02 -20.91 41.48
N ASN A 2 8.40 -19.77 41.19
CA ASN A 2 8.58 -19.13 39.88
C ASN A 2 8.34 -17.63 40.12
N LYS A 3 9.44 -16.89 40.20
CA LYS A 3 9.48 -15.45 40.44
C LYS A 3 9.13 -14.74 39.14
N ASP A 4 8.34 -13.68 39.27
CA ASP A 4 8.44 -12.42 38.54
C ASP A 4 8.85 -12.51 37.06
N LYS A 5 7.85 -12.70 36.18
CA LYS A 5 7.94 -12.13 34.83
C LYS A 5 7.03 -10.89 34.79
N PRO A 6 7.54 -9.69 34.49
CA PRO A 6 6.68 -8.54 34.28
C PRO A 6 5.80 -8.81 33.06
N VAL A 7 4.49 -8.85 33.30
CA VAL A 7 3.48 -9.02 32.23
C VAL A 7 3.46 -7.74 31.42
N CYS A 8 3.98 -7.77 30.19
CA CYS A 8 3.90 -6.65 29.26
C CYS A 8 2.46 -6.57 28.71
N MET A 9 1.59 -5.78 29.34
CA MET A 9 0.20 -5.56 28.88
C MET A 9 0.10 -4.82 27.54
N TRP A 10 1.23 -4.35 26.98
CA TRP A 10 1.29 -3.56 25.74
C TRP A 10 1.35 -4.41 24.47
N GLN A 11 1.32 -5.74 24.59
CA GLN A 11 1.47 -6.67 23.47
C GLN A 11 0.16 -7.10 22.78
N GLN A 12 -1.00 -6.65 23.25
CA GLN A 12 -2.28 -6.99 22.60
C GLN A 12 -2.94 -5.74 22.02
N ASN A 13 -3.13 -5.78 20.70
CA ASN A 13 -3.89 -4.84 19.89
C ASN A 13 -5.10 -4.26 20.62
N MET A 14 -5.07 -2.96 20.94
CA MET A 14 -6.16 -1.97 20.84
C MET A 14 -5.79 -0.75 21.70
N GLU A 15 -5.70 0.43 21.08
CA GLU A 15 -5.54 1.78 21.65
C GLU A 15 -4.51 1.93 22.80
N VAL A 16 -3.36 2.55 22.51
CA VAL A 16 -2.41 2.96 23.56
C VAL A 16 -3.15 3.86 24.58
N PRO A 17 -3.14 3.53 25.89
CA PRO A 17 -3.91 4.24 26.91
C PRO A 17 -3.62 5.75 26.93
N ARG A 18 -4.67 6.56 27.12
CA ARG A 18 -4.59 8.01 27.26
C ARG A 18 -3.65 8.39 28.42
N LYS A 19 -3.04 9.58 28.37
CA LYS A 19 -2.08 10.09 29.35
C LYS A 19 -2.56 9.89 30.79
N GLU A 20 -3.85 10.09 31.07
CA GLU A 20 -4.46 9.95 32.39
C GLU A 20 -4.37 8.51 32.91
N VAL A 21 -4.62 7.54 32.03
CA VAL A 21 -4.55 6.11 32.37
C VAL A 21 -3.10 5.71 32.66
N ILE A 22 -2.15 6.17 31.84
CA ILE A 22 -0.72 5.91 32.07
C ILE A 22 -0.26 6.56 33.37
N THR A 23 -0.66 7.81 33.62
CA THR A 23 -0.37 8.52 34.88
C THR A 23 -0.89 7.74 36.08
N PHE A 24 -2.15 7.29 36.03
CA PHE A 24 -2.75 6.48 37.09
C PHE A 24 -1.99 5.18 37.36
N PHE A 25 -1.56 4.48 36.30
CA PHE A 25 -0.76 3.26 36.45
C PHE A 25 0.63 3.53 37.04
N LEU A 26 1.31 4.57 36.57
CA LEU A 26 2.62 4.97 37.11
C LEU A 26 2.51 5.39 38.58
N ASP A 27 1.46 6.11 38.96
CA ASP A 27 1.22 6.54 40.34
C ASP A 27 0.96 5.36 41.29
N ARG A 28 0.17 4.38 40.86
CA ARG A 28 -0.17 3.21 41.71
C ARG A 28 0.94 2.17 41.80
N ARG A 29 1.74 1.99 40.75
CA ARG A 29 2.74 0.92 40.66
C ARG A 29 4.18 1.41 40.82
N LYS A 30 4.44 2.73 40.80
CA LYS A 30 5.76 3.39 40.97
C LYS A 30 6.94 2.55 40.44
N ASN A 31 7.66 1.88 41.34
CA ASN A 31 8.91 1.17 41.03
C ASN A 31 8.69 -0.26 40.47
N GLN A 32 7.45 -0.75 40.38
CA GLN A 32 7.13 -2.06 39.80
C GLN A 32 6.98 -2.01 38.27
N VAL A 33 6.93 -0.82 37.66
CA VAL A 33 6.79 -0.66 36.21
C VAL A 33 8.15 -0.36 35.61
N THR A 34 8.60 -1.24 34.73
CA THR A 34 9.80 -1.01 33.91
C THR A 34 9.37 -0.43 32.57
N ILE A 35 9.92 0.73 32.22
CA ILE A 35 9.73 1.31 30.90
C ILE A 35 10.71 0.65 29.95
N THR A 36 10.19 -0.20 29.06
CA THR A 36 10.99 -0.85 28.02
C THR A 36 10.94 -0.04 26.74
N GLU A 37 11.88 -0.29 25.82
CA GLU A 37 11.87 0.29 24.48
C GLU A 37 10.53 0.09 23.78
N ASN A 38 9.89 -1.08 23.91
CA ASN A 38 8.59 -1.36 23.30
C ASN A 38 7.49 -0.41 23.78
N VAL A 39 7.51 -0.02 25.07
CA VAL A 39 6.56 0.95 25.62
C VAL A 39 6.79 2.32 25.00
N VAL A 40 8.07 2.74 24.90
CA VAL A 40 8.45 4.02 24.30
C VAL A 40 8.09 4.04 22.80
N LYS A 41 8.38 2.96 22.07
CA LYS A 41 8.04 2.80 20.65
C LYS A 41 6.54 2.83 20.41
N ALA A 42 5.75 2.14 21.24
CA ALA A 42 4.29 2.15 21.15
C ALA A 42 3.72 3.55 21.42
N ALA A 43 4.23 4.25 22.43
CA ALA A 43 3.86 5.63 22.72
C ALA A 43 4.22 6.57 21.56
N ALA A 44 5.45 6.48 21.03
CA ALA A 44 5.94 7.28 19.92
C ALA A 44 5.14 7.03 18.63
N GLY A 45 4.74 5.79 18.38
CA GLY A 45 3.92 5.37 17.24
C GLY A 45 2.44 5.76 17.31
N ASN A 46 1.98 6.35 18.41
CA ASN A 46 0.61 6.86 18.53
C ASN A 46 0.48 8.25 17.89
N HIS A 47 -0.57 8.49 17.09
CA HIS A 47 -0.88 9.78 16.45
C HIS A 47 -0.94 10.95 17.43
N TYR A 48 -1.28 10.70 18.70
CA TYR A 48 -1.36 11.69 19.77
C TYR A 48 -0.45 11.35 20.97
N GLY A 49 0.64 10.63 20.73
CA GLY A 49 1.52 10.09 21.76
C GLY A 49 2.46 11.07 22.46
N LYS A 50 2.49 12.35 22.05
CA LYS A 50 3.44 13.34 22.59
C LYS A 50 3.38 13.45 24.12
N GLU A 51 2.18 13.59 24.67
CA GLU A 51 1.99 13.79 26.10
C GLU A 51 2.39 12.56 26.93
N VAL A 52 2.29 11.37 26.33
CA VAL A 52 2.73 10.12 26.94
C VAL A 52 4.26 10.06 26.94
N ILE A 53 4.92 10.38 25.83
CA ILE A 53 6.38 10.44 25.75
C ILE A 53 6.94 11.47 26.74
N GLU A 54 6.31 12.63 26.84
CA GLU A 54 6.67 13.67 27.82
C GLU A 54 6.58 13.15 29.26
N LEU A 55 5.46 12.52 29.62
CA LEU A 55 5.28 11.93 30.95
C LEU A 55 6.32 10.84 31.26
N LEU A 56 6.65 9.99 30.28
CA LEU A 56 7.64 8.93 30.45
C LEU A 56 9.05 9.50 30.64
N LEU A 57 9.42 10.53 29.89
CA LEU A 57 10.70 11.22 30.03
C LEU A 57 10.81 11.95 31.38
N ASP A 58 9.74 12.60 31.83
CA ASP A 58 9.72 13.37 33.07
C ASP A 58 9.80 12.48 34.32
N ARG A 59 9.12 11.32 34.31
CA ARG A 59 9.01 10.45 35.50
C ARG A 59 9.98 9.27 35.53
N HIS A 60 10.37 8.78 34.36
CA HIS A 60 11.20 7.57 34.21
C HIS A 60 12.31 7.76 33.17
N GLY A 61 12.80 8.99 32.99
CA GLY A 61 13.80 9.30 31.98
C GLY A 61 14.97 8.32 31.96
N ASP A 62 15.52 7.93 33.11
CA ASP A 62 16.68 7.02 33.19
C ASP A 62 16.44 5.64 32.57
N GLN A 63 15.17 5.21 32.46
CA GLN A 63 14.77 3.96 31.80
C GLN A 63 14.41 4.16 30.33
N VAL A 64 14.22 5.41 29.88
CA VAL A 64 13.84 5.72 28.50
C VAL A 64 15.08 5.72 27.61
N THR A 65 15.21 4.67 26.81
CA THR A 65 16.18 4.58 25.73
C THR A 65 15.51 4.95 24.42
N ILE A 66 16.11 5.87 23.66
CA ILE A 66 15.65 6.26 22.33
C ILE A 66 16.47 5.52 21.29
N THR A 67 15.84 4.59 20.59
CA THR A 67 16.42 3.85 19.46
C THR A 67 15.92 4.42 18.14
N GLU A 68 16.54 4.03 17.03
CA GLU A 68 16.07 4.34 15.68
C GLU A 68 14.61 3.93 15.49
N ASP A 69 14.21 2.77 16.02
CA ASP A 69 12.86 2.25 15.92
C ASP A 69 11.80 3.14 16.61
N VAL A 70 12.17 3.77 17.73
CA VAL A 70 11.31 4.75 18.41
C VAL A 70 11.15 6.00 17.55
N VAL A 71 12.24 6.51 16.98
CA VAL A 71 12.23 7.71 16.14
C VAL A 71 11.47 7.46 14.84
N LYS A 72 11.66 6.28 14.22
CA LYS A 72 10.95 5.82 13.02
C LYS A 72 9.46 5.67 13.30
N ALA A 73 9.07 5.13 14.45
CA ALA A 73 7.67 5.07 14.87
C ALA A 73 7.07 6.47 14.97
N ALA A 74 7.74 7.40 15.65
CA ALA A 74 7.32 8.80 15.73
C ALA A 74 7.19 9.47 14.36
N ALA A 75 8.16 9.26 13.45
CA ALA A 75 8.19 9.90 12.14
C ALA A 75 6.96 9.61 11.27
N ARG A 76 6.22 8.52 11.54
CA ARG A 76 5.02 8.10 10.80
C ARG A 76 3.72 8.69 11.33
N THR A 77 3.74 9.41 12.45
CA THR A 77 2.52 9.83 13.15
C THR A 77 2.09 11.26 12.83
N PHE A 78 0.88 11.63 13.25
CA PHE A 78 0.36 12.99 13.05
C PHE A 78 1.17 14.04 13.83
N GLN A 79 1.53 13.73 15.09
CA GLN A 79 2.40 14.53 15.95
C GLN A 79 3.90 14.19 15.82
N GLY A 80 4.30 13.56 14.71
CA GLY A 80 5.66 13.04 14.57
C GLY A 80 6.74 14.11 14.73
N LYS A 81 6.46 15.35 14.27
CA LYS A 81 7.38 16.48 14.43
C LYS A 81 7.57 16.80 15.92
N GLU A 82 6.47 16.96 16.65
CA GLU A 82 6.47 17.35 18.06
C GLU A 82 7.09 16.28 18.96
N VAL A 83 6.87 14.99 18.66
CA VAL A 83 7.51 13.90 19.36
C VAL A 83 9.02 13.89 19.11
N ILE A 84 9.45 13.96 17.84
CA ILE A 84 10.89 13.96 17.51
C ILE A 84 11.60 15.19 18.07
N GLU A 85 10.94 16.36 18.08
CA GLU A 85 11.43 17.57 18.73
C GLU A 85 11.69 17.35 20.22
N LEU A 86 10.71 16.80 20.95
CA LEU A 86 10.85 16.46 22.35
C LEU A 86 11.98 15.44 22.61
N LEU A 87 12.11 14.41 21.77
CA LEU A 87 13.16 13.41 21.87
C LEU A 87 14.56 14.02 21.65
N LEU A 88 14.71 14.88 20.65
CA LEU A 88 15.96 15.58 20.38
C LEU A 88 16.35 16.55 21.50
N ASP A 89 15.37 17.25 22.09
CA ASP A 89 15.63 18.20 23.16
C ASP A 89 16.00 17.52 24.49
N ARG A 90 15.43 16.34 24.79
CA ARG A 90 15.63 15.64 26.08
C ARG A 90 16.67 14.50 26.03
N ARG A 91 16.92 13.96 24.85
CA ARG A 91 17.75 12.74 24.60
C ARG A 91 18.53 12.84 23.29
N GLY A 92 18.90 14.05 22.85
CA GLY A 92 19.48 14.31 21.54
C GLY A 92 20.71 13.48 21.16
N ASP A 93 21.51 13.06 22.13
CA ASP A 93 22.70 12.23 21.92
C ASP A 93 22.37 10.77 21.54
N GLN A 94 21.17 10.30 21.86
CA GLN A 94 20.68 8.96 21.48
C GLN A 94 19.95 8.98 20.12
N VAL A 95 19.63 10.17 19.61
CA VAL A 95 18.81 10.33 18.40
C VAL A 95 19.70 10.57 17.18
N THR A 96 19.84 9.53 16.38
CA THR A 96 20.46 9.58 15.05
C THR A 96 19.36 9.61 13.98
N ILE A 97 19.48 10.52 13.01
CA ILE A 97 18.58 10.55 11.87
C ILE A 97 19.17 9.71 10.74
N THR A 98 18.63 8.50 10.57
CA THR A 98 19.01 7.57 9.52
C THR A 98 18.14 7.75 8.28
N GLU A 99 18.55 7.11 7.18
CA GLU A 99 17.73 7.01 5.97
C GLU A 99 16.33 6.45 6.28
N ASP A 100 16.23 5.44 7.14
CA ASP A 100 14.99 4.77 7.50
C ASP A 100 14.00 5.69 8.24
N VAL A 101 14.52 6.58 9.09
CA VAL A 101 13.74 7.65 9.73
C VAL A 101 13.23 8.65 8.69
N VAL A 102 14.08 9.06 7.74
CA VAL A 102 13.70 10.00 6.69
C VAL A 102 12.69 9.38 5.73
N LYS A 103 12.86 8.10 5.35
CA LYS A 103 11.92 7.32 4.54
C LYS A 103 10.56 7.22 5.24
N ALA A 104 10.55 6.95 6.54
CA ALA A 104 9.33 6.94 7.35
C ALA A 104 8.62 8.29 7.38
N ALA A 105 9.37 9.39 7.50
CA ALA A 105 8.84 10.75 7.42
C ALA A 105 8.29 11.10 6.02
N SER A 106 8.96 10.67 4.95
CA SER A 106 8.51 10.84 3.56
C SER A 106 7.23 10.08 3.25
N GLY A 107 7.07 8.88 3.81
CA GLY A 107 5.85 8.09 3.74
C GLY A 107 4.73 8.55 4.69
N ASN A 108 4.95 9.57 5.52
CA ASN A 108 3.94 10.03 6.47
C ASN A 108 2.80 10.78 5.75
N HIS A 109 1.62 10.16 5.73
CA HIS A 109 0.42 10.67 5.06
C HIS A 109 -0.23 11.88 5.74
N TYR A 110 0.24 12.29 6.92
CA TYR A 110 -0.31 13.40 7.69
C TYR A 110 0.54 14.67 7.55
N ASN A 111 1.62 14.77 8.33
CA ASN A 111 2.46 15.97 8.44
C ASN A 111 3.90 15.70 7.96
N GLY A 112 4.11 14.73 7.05
CA GLY A 112 5.45 14.29 6.61
C GLY A 112 6.38 15.42 6.18
N LYS A 113 5.87 16.40 5.41
CA LYS A 113 6.62 17.61 5.05
C LYS A 113 7.16 18.37 6.27
N LYS A 114 6.35 18.53 7.33
CA LYS A 114 6.77 19.23 8.56
C LYS A 114 7.85 18.44 9.30
N VAL A 115 7.74 17.11 9.33
CA VAL A 115 8.74 16.23 9.94
C VAL A 115 10.07 16.37 9.21
N ILE A 116 10.09 16.18 7.88
CA ILE A 116 11.33 16.30 7.08
C ILE A 116 11.93 17.71 7.18
N ALA A 117 11.09 18.75 7.14
CA ALA A 117 11.56 20.12 7.31
C ALA A 117 12.26 20.32 8.65
N PHE A 118 11.69 19.79 9.73
CA PHE A 118 12.29 19.84 11.06
C PHE A 118 13.60 19.05 11.13
N LEU A 119 13.63 17.82 10.59
CA LEU A 119 14.83 16.99 10.54
C LEU A 119 15.98 17.67 9.77
N LEU A 120 15.70 18.24 8.59
CA LEU A 120 16.68 18.99 7.81
C LEU A 120 17.21 20.22 8.55
N ASN A 121 16.37 20.91 9.32
CA ASN A 121 16.77 22.09 10.08
C ASN A 121 17.62 21.75 11.31
N ARG A 122 17.31 20.65 12.02
CA ARG A 122 17.95 20.31 13.30
C ARG A 122 19.14 19.36 13.16
N ARG A 123 19.13 18.49 12.15
CA ARG A 123 20.10 17.42 11.89
C ARG A 123 20.40 17.28 10.39
N GLY A 124 20.46 18.40 9.66
CA GLY A 124 20.56 18.41 8.20
C GLY A 124 21.73 17.64 7.61
N ASP A 125 22.85 17.56 8.32
CA ASP A 125 24.06 16.83 7.90
C ASP A 125 23.89 15.30 7.97
N GLN A 126 22.94 14.81 8.76
CA GLN A 126 22.60 13.39 8.85
C GLN A 126 21.53 12.98 7.81
N VAL A 127 20.85 13.95 7.19
CA VAL A 127 19.74 13.69 6.27
C VAL A 127 20.24 13.62 4.83
N THR A 128 20.32 12.41 4.31
CA THR A 128 20.53 12.12 2.89
C THR A 128 19.21 11.74 2.22
N ILE A 129 18.96 12.29 1.04
CA ILE A 129 17.80 11.92 0.22
C ILE A 129 18.23 10.84 -0.77
N THR A 130 17.88 9.60 -0.48
CA THR A 130 18.14 8.42 -1.32
C THR A 130 16.95 8.14 -2.26
N GLU A 131 17.13 7.22 -3.21
CA GLU A 131 16.05 6.74 -4.06
C GLU A 131 14.88 6.19 -3.22
N ASP A 132 15.15 5.47 -2.14
CA ASP A 132 14.14 4.89 -1.26
C ASP A 132 13.29 5.96 -0.54
N VAL A 133 13.92 7.07 -0.14
CA VAL A 133 13.23 8.24 0.41
C VAL A 133 12.35 8.90 -0.65
N VAL A 134 12.86 9.04 -1.87
CA VAL A 134 12.14 9.63 -3.01
C VAL A 134 10.95 8.74 -3.40
N LYS A 135 11.13 7.42 -3.46
CA LYS A 135 10.09 6.42 -3.75
C LYS A 135 8.99 6.45 -2.69
N ALA A 136 9.35 6.55 -1.40
CA ALA A 136 8.39 6.70 -0.31
C ALA A 136 7.56 7.99 -0.43
N ALA A 137 8.19 9.11 -0.82
CA ALA A 137 7.48 10.37 -1.07
C ALA A 137 6.57 10.29 -2.32
N ALA A 138 7.04 9.69 -3.41
CA ALA A 138 6.27 9.50 -4.64
C ALA A 138 5.03 8.61 -4.42
N GLY A 139 5.19 7.55 -3.61
CA GLY A 139 4.14 6.64 -3.20
C GLY A 139 3.26 7.14 -2.04
N ASN A 140 3.48 8.35 -1.52
CA ASN A 140 2.68 8.88 -0.42
C ASN A 140 1.30 9.34 -0.95
N TRP A 141 0.25 8.63 -0.55
CA TRP A 141 -1.09 8.77 -1.12
C TRP A 141 -1.77 10.12 -0.86
N HIS A 142 -1.48 10.79 0.27
CA HIS A 142 -2.14 12.05 0.64
C HIS A 142 -1.30 13.31 0.44
N ASN A 143 0.01 13.25 0.69
CA ASN A 143 0.88 14.44 0.69
C ASN A 143 2.13 14.26 -0.18
N GLY A 144 2.12 13.30 -1.10
CA GLY A 144 3.30 12.96 -1.91
C GLY A 144 3.83 14.11 -2.75
N LYS A 145 2.94 14.92 -3.36
CA LYS A 145 3.36 16.09 -4.15
C LYS A 145 4.05 17.13 -3.27
N GLU A 146 3.50 17.43 -2.09
CA GLU A 146 4.04 18.43 -1.16
C GLU A 146 5.41 18.02 -0.61
N VAL A 147 5.56 16.74 -0.28
CA VAL A 147 6.84 16.17 0.16
C VAL A 147 7.84 16.17 -0.99
N MET A 148 7.47 15.69 -2.17
CA MET A 148 8.34 15.69 -3.35
C MET A 148 8.79 17.10 -3.74
N ALA A 149 7.88 18.07 -3.70
CA ALA A 149 8.23 19.47 -3.95
C ALA A 149 9.23 19.99 -2.93
N PHE A 150 9.00 19.72 -1.65
CA PHE A 150 9.91 20.14 -0.60
C PHE A 150 11.31 19.52 -0.71
N LEU A 151 11.39 18.22 -1.05
CA LEU A 151 12.67 17.54 -1.27
C LEU A 151 13.43 18.12 -2.45
N LEU A 152 12.77 18.38 -3.58
CA LEU A 152 13.39 19.01 -4.75
C LEU A 152 13.86 20.44 -4.46
N ASP A 153 13.13 21.20 -3.64
CA ASP A 153 13.49 22.58 -3.30
C ASP A 153 14.70 22.64 -2.35
N ARG A 154 14.83 21.69 -1.41
CA ARG A 154 15.88 21.70 -0.37
C ARG A 154 17.11 20.87 -0.67
N ARG A 155 16.96 19.80 -1.47
CA ARG A 155 18.00 18.80 -1.76
C ARG A 155 17.98 18.40 -3.24
N ARG A 156 17.80 19.38 -4.13
CA ARG A 156 17.64 19.21 -5.58
C ARG A 156 18.57 18.17 -6.21
N ASP A 157 19.85 18.24 -5.86
CA ASP A 157 20.92 17.44 -6.48
C ASP A 157 20.95 15.99 -5.99
N GLN A 158 20.28 15.68 -4.88
CA GLN A 158 20.15 14.32 -4.35
C GLN A 158 18.89 13.60 -4.87
N VAL A 159 17.95 14.33 -5.48
CA VAL A 159 16.69 13.76 -5.98
C VAL A 159 16.81 13.37 -7.45
N THR A 160 16.93 12.07 -7.68
CA THR A 160 16.87 11.43 -9.00
C THR A 160 15.51 10.77 -9.19
N ILE A 161 14.89 10.98 -10.35
CA ILE A 161 13.65 10.30 -10.72
C ILE A 161 14.00 9.05 -11.53
N THR A 162 14.02 7.89 -10.86
CA THR A 162 14.26 6.57 -11.47
C THR A 162 12.95 5.94 -11.93
N GLU A 163 13.03 4.84 -12.69
CA GLU A 163 11.84 4.07 -13.09
C GLU A 163 11.00 3.63 -11.88
N ASP A 164 11.66 3.17 -10.82
CA ASP A 164 11.00 2.71 -9.59
C ASP A 164 10.24 3.83 -8.87
N VAL A 165 10.76 5.05 -8.90
CA VAL A 165 10.10 6.26 -8.41
C VAL A 165 8.90 6.62 -9.27
N VAL A 166 9.03 6.54 -10.61
CA VAL A 166 7.94 6.79 -11.55
C VAL A 166 6.82 5.74 -11.38
N LYS A 167 7.19 4.46 -11.21
CA LYS A 167 6.26 3.36 -10.95
C LYS A 167 5.49 3.55 -9.64
N ALA A 168 6.16 4.01 -8.59
CA ALA A 168 5.52 4.35 -7.31
C ALA A 168 4.51 5.50 -7.46
N ALA A 169 4.82 6.52 -8.26
CA ALA A 169 3.88 7.61 -8.56
C ALA A 169 2.70 7.14 -9.43
N ALA A 170 2.95 6.32 -10.45
CA ALA A 170 1.90 5.78 -11.32
C ALA A 170 0.92 4.87 -10.56
N GLY A 171 1.43 4.09 -9.60
CA GLY A 171 0.64 3.24 -8.71
C GLY A 171 0.07 3.94 -7.48
N ASN A 172 0.22 5.27 -7.33
CA ASN A 172 -0.27 6.00 -6.17
C ASN A 172 -1.80 6.17 -6.23
N TRP A 173 -2.50 5.67 -5.20
CA TRP A 173 -3.96 5.50 -5.18
C TRP A 173 -4.76 6.80 -5.18
N HIS A 174 -4.22 7.92 -4.68
CA HIS A 174 -4.99 9.17 -4.59
C HIS A 174 -4.34 10.34 -5.32
N ASN A 175 -3.02 10.51 -5.21
CA ASN A 175 -2.31 11.68 -5.76
C ASN A 175 -1.35 11.32 -6.92
N GLY A 176 -1.50 10.13 -7.51
CA GLY A 176 -0.61 9.66 -8.58
C GLY A 176 -0.52 10.61 -9.78
N LYS A 177 -1.65 11.13 -10.26
CA LYS A 177 -1.65 12.10 -11.38
C LYS A 177 -0.86 13.37 -11.04
N GLU A 178 -1.05 13.90 -9.84
CA GLU A 178 -0.41 15.13 -9.35
C GLU A 178 1.10 14.97 -9.22
N VAL A 179 1.56 13.83 -8.70
CA VAL A 179 2.98 13.49 -8.59
C VAL A 179 3.59 13.25 -9.98
N MET A 180 2.90 12.53 -10.86
CA MET A 180 3.34 12.30 -12.24
C MET A 180 3.45 13.61 -13.03
N ALA A 181 2.47 14.50 -12.89
CA ALA A 181 2.53 15.84 -13.48
C ALA A 181 3.72 16.63 -12.95
N PHE A 182 3.94 16.61 -11.65
CA PHE A 182 5.06 17.28 -11.01
C PHE A 182 6.42 16.77 -11.52
N PHE A 183 6.61 15.46 -11.67
CA PHE A 183 7.85 14.90 -12.23
C PHE A 183 8.06 15.33 -13.66
N LEU A 184 7.02 15.25 -14.48
CA LEU A 184 7.06 15.60 -15.87
C LEU A 184 7.25 17.11 -16.12
N ASP A 185 6.87 17.97 -15.18
CA ASP A 185 7.10 19.42 -15.22
C ASP A 185 8.50 19.82 -14.72
N ARG A 186 9.03 19.19 -13.66
CA ARG A 186 10.29 19.58 -13.00
C ARG A 186 11.52 18.77 -13.42
N ARG A 187 11.31 17.55 -13.90
CA ARG A 187 12.33 16.52 -14.20
C ARG A 187 11.95 15.69 -15.43
N GLY A 188 11.20 16.26 -16.38
CA GLY A 188 10.61 15.51 -17.50
C GLY A 188 11.62 14.83 -18.44
N ASN A 189 12.90 15.19 -18.39
CA ASN A 189 13.99 14.53 -19.10
C ASN A 189 14.52 13.25 -18.40
N GLN A 190 14.26 13.08 -17.11
CA GLN A 190 14.59 11.86 -16.35
C GLN A 190 13.45 10.85 -16.35
N VAL A 191 12.23 11.26 -16.75
CA VAL A 191 11.05 10.42 -16.72
C VAL A 191 10.90 9.69 -18.05
N THR A 192 11.11 8.37 -18.01
CA THR A 192 10.80 7.44 -19.10
C THR A 192 9.53 6.66 -18.75
N ILE A 193 8.58 6.58 -19.68
CA ILE A 193 7.38 5.78 -19.51
C ILE A 193 7.65 4.36 -20.05
N THR A 194 7.99 3.44 -19.15
CA THR A 194 8.21 2.02 -19.46
C THR A 194 6.91 1.23 -19.38
N GLU A 195 6.89 0.01 -19.91
CA GLU A 195 5.74 -0.90 -19.78
C GLU A 195 5.34 -1.11 -18.32
N ASP A 196 6.30 -1.21 -17.41
CA ASP A 196 6.06 -1.41 -15.98
C ASP A 196 5.38 -0.20 -15.31
N VAL A 197 5.71 1.02 -15.75
CA VAL A 197 5.00 2.24 -15.35
C VAL A 197 3.56 2.24 -15.88
N VAL A 198 3.37 1.84 -17.14
CA VAL A 198 2.03 1.77 -17.76
C VAL A 198 1.17 0.69 -17.09
N LYS A 199 1.75 -0.47 -16.75
CA LYS A 199 1.08 -1.52 -15.97
C LYS A 199 0.69 -1.04 -14.57
N ALA A 200 1.56 -0.30 -13.90
CA ALA A 200 1.27 0.28 -12.59
C ALA A 200 0.09 1.27 -12.67
N ALA A 201 0.04 2.11 -13.71
CA ALA A 201 -1.08 3.02 -13.94
C ALA A 201 -2.38 2.26 -14.29
N ALA A 202 -2.32 1.28 -15.18
CA ALA A 202 -3.47 0.48 -15.60
C ALA A 202 -4.07 -0.33 -14.44
N GLY A 203 -3.23 -0.87 -13.56
CA GLY A 203 -3.60 -1.63 -12.37
C GLY A 203 -3.89 -0.78 -11.12
N ASN A 204 -3.85 0.56 -11.21
CA ASN A 204 -4.14 1.44 -10.08
C ASN A 204 -5.66 1.56 -9.89
N HIS A 205 -6.16 1.08 -8.75
CA HIS A 205 -7.60 0.91 -8.50
C HIS A 205 -8.36 2.25 -8.50
N HIS A 206 -7.88 3.23 -7.73
CA HIS A 206 -8.64 4.44 -7.47
C HIS A 206 -8.33 5.61 -8.44
N ASN A 207 -7.06 5.77 -8.85
CA ASN A 207 -6.63 6.90 -9.70
C ASN A 207 -6.05 6.44 -11.05
N GLY A 208 -6.22 5.16 -11.41
CA GLY A 208 -5.60 4.57 -12.59
C GLY A 208 -6.11 5.16 -13.90
N LYS A 209 -7.40 5.49 -13.96
CA LYS A 209 -7.99 6.14 -15.15
C LYS A 209 -7.36 7.51 -15.40
N GLU A 210 -7.20 8.31 -14.36
CA GLU A 210 -6.66 9.67 -14.39
C GLU A 210 -5.17 9.67 -14.72
N VAL A 211 -4.40 8.77 -14.11
CA VAL A 211 -2.97 8.58 -14.40
C VAL A 211 -2.78 8.09 -15.84
N MET A 212 -3.54 7.07 -16.27
CA MET A 212 -3.44 6.55 -17.64
C MET A 212 -3.83 7.62 -18.68
N ALA A 213 -4.93 8.36 -18.45
CA ALA A 213 -5.30 9.48 -19.31
C ALA A 213 -4.20 10.54 -19.38
N PHE A 214 -3.58 10.87 -18.25
CA PHE A 214 -2.50 11.85 -18.19
C PHE A 214 -1.26 11.38 -18.98
N LEU A 215 -0.87 10.11 -18.83
CA LEU A 215 0.24 9.51 -19.56
C LEU A 215 0.01 9.50 -21.06
N LEU A 216 -1.16 9.02 -21.51
CA LEU A 216 -1.51 8.98 -22.93
C LEU A 216 -1.53 10.38 -23.56
N ASN A 217 -1.97 11.40 -22.82
CA ASN A 217 -2.03 12.77 -23.32
C ASN A 217 -0.67 13.47 -23.38
N ARG A 218 0.25 13.21 -22.43
CA ARG A 218 1.52 13.96 -22.31
C ARG A 218 2.75 13.21 -22.85
N ARG A 219 2.66 11.89 -22.96
CA ARG A 219 3.73 10.95 -23.36
C ARG A 219 3.19 9.76 -24.16
N GLY A 220 2.09 9.95 -24.91
CA GLY A 220 1.40 8.86 -25.62
C GLY A 220 2.28 8.10 -26.61
N ASP A 221 3.32 8.75 -27.15
CA ASP A 221 4.36 8.16 -28.01
C ASP A 221 5.24 7.13 -27.28
N GLN A 222 5.40 7.24 -25.96
CA GLN A 222 6.14 6.29 -25.13
C GLN A 222 5.24 5.21 -24.52
N VAL A 223 3.92 5.43 -24.47
CA VAL A 223 2.97 4.45 -23.91
C VAL A 223 2.79 3.31 -24.91
N THR A 224 3.41 2.17 -24.61
CA THR A 224 3.23 0.91 -25.36
C THR A 224 2.11 0.09 -24.74
N ILE A 225 1.09 -0.28 -25.52
CA ILE A 225 -0.02 -1.13 -25.07
C ILE A 225 0.27 -2.58 -25.42
N THR A 226 0.55 -3.37 -24.38
CA THR A 226 0.82 -4.81 -24.45
C THR A 226 -0.34 -5.62 -23.85
N GLU A 227 -0.36 -6.93 -24.07
CA GLU A 227 -1.29 -7.84 -23.40
C GLU A 227 -1.21 -7.70 -21.86
N GLU A 228 -0.02 -7.50 -21.30
CA GLU A 228 0.17 -7.36 -19.84
C GLU A 228 -0.40 -6.05 -19.29
N VAL A 229 -0.31 -4.95 -20.04
CA VAL A 229 -0.98 -3.68 -19.70
C VAL A 229 -2.50 -3.86 -19.70
N VAL A 230 -3.03 -4.52 -20.74
CA VAL A 230 -4.47 -4.73 -20.88
C VAL A 230 -4.99 -5.72 -19.84
N LYS A 231 -4.23 -6.76 -19.47
CA LYS A 231 -4.54 -7.65 -18.33
C LYS A 231 -4.58 -6.90 -17.00
N ALA A 232 -3.65 -5.97 -16.78
CA ALA A 232 -3.65 -5.14 -15.57
C ALA A 232 -4.90 -4.26 -15.50
N ALA A 233 -5.31 -3.64 -16.60
CA ALA A 233 -6.57 -2.88 -16.69
C ALA A 233 -7.80 -3.78 -16.53
N ALA A 234 -7.79 -4.95 -17.15
CA ALA A 234 -8.92 -5.88 -17.13
C ALA A 234 -9.18 -6.47 -15.73
N GLY A 235 -8.13 -6.68 -14.94
CA GLY A 235 -8.23 -7.14 -13.56
C GLY A 235 -8.36 -6.03 -12.50
N ASN A 236 -8.49 -4.77 -12.90
CA ASN A 236 -8.61 -3.63 -12.00
C ASN A 236 -10.06 -3.45 -11.50
N GLU A 237 -10.27 -3.51 -10.19
CA GLU A 237 -11.61 -3.59 -9.59
C GLU A 237 -12.46 -2.34 -9.66
N GLU A 238 -11.85 -1.17 -9.85
CA GLU A 238 -12.55 0.10 -9.71
C GLU A 238 -12.42 0.97 -10.96
N SER A 239 -11.20 1.14 -11.45
CA SER A 239 -10.93 1.95 -12.65
C SER A 239 -10.86 1.15 -13.95
N GLY A 240 -10.96 -0.19 -13.88
CA GLY A 240 -10.67 -1.08 -15.02
C GLY A 240 -11.45 -0.76 -16.29
N GLU A 241 -12.78 -0.65 -16.21
CA GLU A 241 -13.62 -0.29 -17.37
C GLU A 241 -13.22 1.07 -17.96
N GLY A 242 -12.95 2.06 -17.11
CA GLY A 242 -12.54 3.39 -17.52
C GLY A 242 -11.17 3.39 -18.22
N VAL A 243 -10.22 2.60 -17.73
CA VAL A 243 -8.90 2.42 -18.35
C VAL A 243 -9.06 1.72 -19.71
N MET A 244 -9.83 0.62 -19.78
CA MET A 244 -10.10 -0.10 -21.03
C MET A 244 -10.72 0.83 -22.09
N ALA A 245 -11.66 1.68 -21.69
CA ALA A 245 -12.29 2.66 -22.59
C ALA A 245 -11.30 3.73 -23.09
N LEU A 246 -10.38 4.19 -22.25
CA LEU A 246 -9.34 5.14 -22.65
C LEU A 246 -8.35 4.52 -23.65
N LEU A 247 -7.91 3.29 -23.37
CA LEU A 247 -7.00 2.55 -24.26
C LEU A 247 -7.63 2.33 -25.63
N HIS A 248 -8.88 1.86 -25.66
CA HIS A 248 -9.62 1.68 -26.91
C HIS A 248 -9.75 3.01 -27.69
N LYS A 249 -10.04 4.12 -26.98
CA LYS A 249 -10.25 5.42 -27.62
C LYS A 249 -8.97 6.04 -28.18
N LEU A 250 -7.87 5.98 -27.44
CA LEU A 250 -6.65 6.75 -27.73
C LEU A 250 -5.57 5.92 -28.44
N GLN A 251 -5.60 4.59 -28.30
CA GLN A 251 -4.66 3.67 -28.94
C GLN A 251 -5.37 2.40 -29.43
N LYS A 252 -6.32 2.59 -30.35
CA LYS A 252 -7.23 1.53 -30.83
C LYS A 252 -6.51 0.27 -31.32
N GLU A 253 -5.72 0.36 -32.38
CA GLU A 253 -5.07 -0.80 -33.02
C GLU A 253 -4.23 -1.65 -32.05
N PRO A 254 -3.29 -1.09 -31.26
CA PRO A 254 -2.52 -1.91 -30.32
C PRO A 254 -3.38 -2.44 -29.16
N PHE A 255 -4.40 -1.70 -28.72
CA PHE A 255 -5.35 -2.20 -27.73
C PHE A 255 -6.12 -3.41 -28.24
N GLU A 256 -6.73 -3.33 -29.43
CA GLU A 256 -7.48 -4.44 -30.01
C GLU A 256 -6.59 -5.68 -30.27
N ALA A 257 -5.35 -5.45 -30.71
CA ALA A 257 -4.36 -6.52 -30.90
C ALA A 257 -4.02 -7.23 -29.57
N ALA A 258 -4.00 -6.50 -28.45
CA ALA A 258 -3.70 -7.02 -27.13
C ALA A 258 -4.88 -7.76 -26.45
N ILE A 259 -6.10 -7.75 -27.02
CA ILE A 259 -7.25 -8.48 -26.48
C ILE A 259 -7.13 -9.98 -26.75
N THR A 260 -6.58 -10.73 -25.81
CA THR A 260 -6.41 -12.19 -25.90
C THR A 260 -7.33 -12.94 -24.92
N TYR A 261 -7.34 -14.28 -25.00
CA TYR A 261 -7.96 -15.14 -23.99
C TYR A 261 -7.53 -14.78 -22.55
N GLN A 262 -6.26 -14.42 -22.35
CA GLN A 262 -5.73 -14.09 -21.02
C GLN A 262 -6.32 -12.79 -20.47
N VAL A 263 -6.70 -11.84 -21.32
CA VAL A 263 -7.40 -10.61 -20.90
C VAL A 263 -8.80 -10.94 -20.37
N TYR A 264 -9.56 -11.79 -21.08
CA TYR A 264 -10.86 -12.25 -20.59
C TYR A 264 -10.72 -13.04 -19.29
N LEU A 265 -9.73 -13.93 -19.21
CA LEU A 265 -9.46 -14.69 -17.99
C LEU A 265 -9.06 -13.77 -16.83
N ALA A 266 -8.26 -12.72 -17.07
CA ALA A 266 -7.90 -11.73 -16.06
C ALA A 266 -9.12 -10.98 -15.51
N ALA A 267 -10.00 -10.48 -16.40
CA ALA A 267 -11.25 -9.85 -15.98
C ALA A 267 -12.12 -10.81 -15.17
N SER A 268 -12.27 -12.04 -15.65
CA SER A 268 -13.11 -13.06 -15.02
C SER A 268 -12.59 -13.46 -13.64
N THR A 269 -11.29 -13.77 -13.54
CA THR A 269 -10.65 -14.18 -12.28
C THR A 269 -10.46 -13.01 -11.29
N CYS A 270 -10.76 -11.79 -11.69
CA CYS A 270 -10.86 -10.64 -10.78
C CYS A 270 -12.32 -10.24 -10.50
N GLY A 271 -13.33 -10.98 -11.00
CA GLY A 271 -14.75 -10.65 -10.80
C GLY A 271 -15.24 -9.43 -11.58
N GLN A 272 -14.52 -9.00 -12.62
CA GLN A 272 -14.74 -7.73 -13.33
C GLN A 272 -15.83 -7.82 -14.40
N VAL A 273 -17.08 -7.92 -13.94
CA VAL A 273 -18.27 -8.02 -14.81
C VAL A 273 -18.43 -6.77 -15.70
N ALA A 274 -18.11 -5.58 -15.21
CA ALA A 274 -18.17 -4.35 -16.00
C ALA A 274 -17.20 -4.38 -17.20
N VAL A 275 -15.95 -4.83 -16.97
CA VAL A 275 -14.97 -5.02 -18.04
C VAL A 275 -15.43 -6.09 -19.03
N LEU A 276 -15.97 -7.22 -18.56
CA LEU A 276 -16.54 -8.25 -19.44
C LEU A 276 -17.73 -7.70 -20.26
N GLY A 277 -18.60 -6.89 -19.67
CA GLY A 277 -19.68 -6.20 -20.37
C GLY A 277 -19.17 -5.25 -21.45
N TYR A 278 -18.12 -4.48 -21.15
CA TYR A 278 -17.44 -3.62 -22.11
C TYR A 278 -16.88 -4.44 -23.29
N LEU A 279 -16.14 -5.51 -23.00
CA LEU A 279 -15.57 -6.39 -24.03
C LEU A 279 -16.67 -7.03 -24.89
N LYS A 280 -17.75 -7.52 -24.28
CA LYS A 280 -18.90 -8.07 -24.99
C LYS A 280 -19.54 -7.07 -25.96
N LYS A 281 -19.63 -5.80 -25.55
CA LYS A 281 -20.24 -4.74 -26.35
C LYS A 281 -19.41 -4.36 -27.58
N TYR A 282 -18.08 -4.31 -27.45
CA TYR A 282 -17.20 -3.76 -28.49
C TYR A 282 -16.42 -4.80 -29.30
N PHE A 283 -16.30 -6.04 -28.82
CA PHE A 283 -15.47 -7.09 -29.45
C PHE A 283 -16.30 -8.31 -29.89
N ALA A 284 -17.29 -8.09 -30.76
CA ALA A 284 -18.17 -9.15 -31.25
C ALA A 284 -17.44 -10.31 -31.95
N ALA A 285 -16.28 -10.04 -32.59
CA ALA A 285 -15.46 -11.06 -33.24
C ALA A 285 -14.76 -12.02 -32.26
N ARG A 286 -14.66 -11.64 -30.97
CA ARG A 286 -14.10 -12.46 -29.88
C ARG A 286 -15.09 -12.41 -28.71
N PRO A 287 -16.20 -13.16 -28.80
CA PRO A 287 -17.30 -13.00 -27.86
C PRO A 287 -16.90 -13.45 -26.44
N VAL A 288 -17.39 -12.71 -25.45
CA VAL A 288 -17.37 -13.14 -24.05
C VAL A 288 -18.30 -14.35 -23.91
N THR A 289 -17.75 -15.48 -23.48
CA THR A 289 -18.50 -16.72 -23.24
C THR A 289 -19.19 -16.70 -21.87
N ASP A 290 -20.22 -17.53 -21.71
CA ASP A 290 -20.90 -17.72 -20.41
C ASP A 290 -19.96 -18.31 -19.35
N GLU A 291 -18.90 -19.02 -19.77
CA GLU A 291 -17.84 -19.51 -18.89
C GLU A 291 -17.11 -18.36 -18.19
N PHE A 292 -16.71 -17.30 -18.92
CA PHE A 292 -16.04 -16.13 -18.33
C PHE A 292 -16.92 -15.40 -17.32
N LEU A 293 -18.22 -15.24 -17.64
CA LEU A 293 -19.18 -14.64 -16.71
C LEU A 293 -19.36 -15.52 -15.46
N SER A 294 -19.44 -16.83 -15.63
CA SER A 294 -19.56 -17.79 -14.52
C SER A 294 -18.32 -17.79 -13.62
N ILE A 295 -17.12 -17.64 -14.19
CA ILE A 295 -15.87 -17.48 -13.42
C ILE A 295 -15.90 -16.16 -12.64
N ALA A 296 -16.35 -15.05 -13.25
CA ALA A 296 -16.46 -13.76 -12.56
C ALA A 296 -17.44 -13.82 -11.38
N GLU A 297 -18.61 -14.43 -11.58
CA GLU A 297 -19.59 -14.67 -10.52
C GLU A 297 -19.02 -15.56 -9.41
N PHE A 298 -18.25 -16.59 -9.76
CA PHE A 298 -17.60 -17.47 -8.79
C PHE A 298 -16.63 -16.70 -7.87
N TYR A 299 -15.81 -15.81 -8.44
CA TYR A 299 -14.90 -14.96 -7.68
C TYR A 299 -15.64 -13.96 -6.79
N ASN A 300 -16.69 -13.32 -7.31
CA ASN A 300 -17.54 -12.42 -6.52
C ASN A 300 -18.28 -13.16 -5.39
N ALA A 301 -18.70 -14.40 -5.63
CA ALA A 301 -19.30 -15.25 -4.61
C ALA A 301 -18.31 -15.62 -3.51
N ALA A 302 -17.05 -15.89 -3.84
CA ALA A 302 -16.00 -16.13 -2.86
C ALA A 302 -15.72 -14.88 -2.01
N LYS A 303 -15.72 -13.69 -2.62
CA LYS A 303 -15.53 -12.39 -1.94
C LYS A 303 -16.69 -12.04 -1.00
N THR A 304 -17.92 -12.37 -1.39
CA THR A 304 -19.14 -12.03 -0.64
C THR A 304 -19.61 -13.14 0.32
N GLY A 305 -19.02 -14.33 0.26
CA GLY A 305 -19.44 -15.47 1.09
C GLY A 305 -20.69 -16.19 0.59
N SER A 306 -21.06 -16.03 -0.69
CA SER A 306 -22.28 -16.64 -1.25
C SER A 306 -22.12 -18.15 -1.46
N VAL A 307 -22.51 -18.93 -0.44
CA VAL A 307 -22.52 -20.39 -0.46
C VAL A 307 -23.31 -20.98 -1.63
N GLN A 308 -24.47 -20.38 -1.95
CA GLN A 308 -25.34 -20.86 -3.02
C GLN A 308 -24.67 -20.72 -4.39
N SER A 309 -24.12 -19.53 -4.68
CA SER A 309 -23.42 -19.26 -5.94
C SER A 309 -22.18 -20.14 -6.10
N ILE A 310 -21.36 -20.29 -5.05
CA ILE A 310 -20.19 -21.20 -5.07
C ILE A 310 -20.62 -22.63 -5.38
N THR A 311 -21.64 -23.15 -4.70
CA THR A 311 -22.13 -24.52 -4.90
C THR A 311 -22.67 -24.73 -6.31
N TYR A 312 -23.40 -23.74 -6.85
CA TYR A 312 -23.93 -23.77 -8.20
C TYR A 312 -22.82 -23.79 -9.25
N SER A 313 -21.85 -22.87 -9.16
CA SER A 313 -20.72 -22.82 -10.09
C SER A 313 -19.87 -24.10 -10.07
N LEU A 314 -19.62 -24.69 -8.89
CA LEU A 314 -18.90 -25.96 -8.77
C LEU A 314 -19.63 -27.11 -9.46
N ARG A 315 -20.97 -27.17 -9.34
CA ARG A 315 -21.80 -28.17 -10.02
C ARG A 315 -21.76 -28.01 -11.55
N ASN A 316 -21.62 -26.78 -12.03
CA ASN A 316 -21.47 -26.45 -13.44
C ASN A 316 -20.03 -26.63 -13.97
N GLY A 317 -19.13 -27.21 -13.18
CA GLY A 317 -17.79 -27.59 -13.63
C GLY A 317 -16.73 -26.50 -13.53
N ILE A 318 -17.02 -25.36 -12.89
CA ILE A 318 -16.01 -24.33 -12.65
C ILE A 318 -14.87 -24.89 -11.80
N PHE A 319 -13.64 -24.78 -12.30
CA PHE A 319 -12.45 -25.24 -11.60
C PHE A 319 -12.09 -24.27 -10.45
N PRO A 320 -12.04 -24.73 -9.19
CA PRO A 320 -11.95 -23.84 -8.03
C PRO A 320 -10.55 -23.30 -7.71
N ASP A 321 -9.50 -23.77 -8.40
CA ASP A 321 -8.11 -23.41 -8.10
C ASP A 321 -7.45 -22.53 -9.18
N THR A 322 -8.21 -22.07 -10.18
CA THR A 322 -7.71 -21.05 -11.11
C THR A 322 -7.29 -19.83 -10.29
N ALA A 323 -6.10 -19.29 -10.56
CA ALA A 323 -5.58 -18.12 -9.86
C ALA A 323 -5.65 -16.90 -10.77
N ASN A 324 -5.93 -15.73 -10.18
CA ASN A 324 -5.99 -14.49 -10.93
C ASN A 324 -4.60 -13.92 -11.25
N ILE A 325 -4.55 -12.72 -11.86
CA ILE A 325 -3.28 -12.06 -12.23
C ILE A 325 -2.36 -11.78 -11.03
N ARG A 326 -2.89 -11.76 -9.79
CA ARG A 326 -2.14 -11.60 -8.54
C ARG A 326 -1.78 -12.94 -7.87
N LYS A 327 -2.01 -14.06 -8.57
CA LYS A 327 -1.88 -15.43 -8.06
C LYS A 327 -2.84 -15.74 -6.90
N VAL A 328 -3.92 -14.99 -6.77
CA VAL A 328 -4.95 -15.18 -5.73
C VAL A 328 -6.00 -16.18 -6.20
N THR A 329 -6.31 -17.17 -5.36
CA THR A 329 -7.35 -18.18 -5.60
C THR A 329 -8.68 -17.81 -4.92
N PRO A 330 -9.80 -18.38 -5.36
CA PRO A 330 -11.08 -18.29 -4.67
C PRO A 330 -11.02 -18.74 -3.20
N LEU A 331 -10.23 -19.78 -2.90
CA LEU A 331 -10.01 -20.24 -1.52
C LEU A 331 -9.33 -19.17 -0.66
N TRP A 332 -8.27 -18.54 -1.18
CA TRP A 332 -7.57 -17.46 -0.47
C TRP A 332 -8.50 -16.28 -0.19
N ILE A 333 -9.33 -15.88 -1.16
CA ILE A 333 -10.31 -14.80 -1.00
C ILE A 333 -11.33 -15.16 0.10
N ALA A 334 -11.93 -16.35 0.02
CA ALA A 334 -12.91 -16.76 1.02
C ALA A 334 -12.30 -16.77 2.44
N ALA A 335 -11.06 -17.25 2.58
CA ALA A 335 -10.34 -17.25 3.85
C ALA A 335 -10.00 -15.83 4.35
N SER A 336 -9.51 -14.95 3.47
CA SER A 336 -9.12 -13.58 3.83
C SER A 336 -10.30 -12.73 4.30
N TYR A 337 -11.50 -13.03 3.81
CA TYR A 337 -12.75 -12.37 4.21
C TYR A 337 -13.51 -13.11 5.33
N GLY A 338 -12.98 -14.23 5.86
CA GLY A 338 -13.58 -14.97 6.98
C GLY A 338 -14.82 -15.80 6.61
N HIS A 339 -14.99 -16.16 5.34
CA HIS A 339 -16.16 -16.91 4.85
C HIS A 339 -16.00 -18.43 5.06
N GLU A 340 -16.03 -18.87 6.33
CA GLU A 340 -15.77 -20.26 6.74
C GLU A 340 -16.55 -21.32 5.94
N LYS A 341 -17.85 -21.09 5.70
CA LYS A 341 -18.68 -22.04 4.94
C LYS A 341 -18.23 -22.20 3.49
N VAL A 342 -17.77 -21.11 2.87
CA VAL A 342 -17.23 -21.16 1.50
C VAL A 342 -15.89 -21.89 1.50
N VAL A 343 -15.03 -21.62 2.48
CA VAL A 343 -13.75 -22.34 2.67
C VAL A 343 -14.00 -23.85 2.79
N ASP A 344 -14.92 -24.28 3.64
CA ASP A 344 -15.27 -25.69 3.81
C ASP A 344 -15.73 -26.35 2.51
N ILE A 345 -16.58 -25.66 1.74
CA ILE A 345 -17.08 -26.16 0.46
C ILE A 345 -15.94 -26.32 -0.55
N LEU A 346 -15.05 -25.32 -0.64
CA LEU A 346 -13.92 -25.35 -1.56
C LEU A 346 -12.93 -26.46 -1.19
N LEU A 347 -12.62 -26.64 0.09
CA LEU A 347 -11.73 -27.71 0.58
C LEU A 347 -12.28 -29.11 0.30
N LYS A 348 -13.61 -29.31 0.44
CA LYS A 348 -14.28 -30.57 0.13
C LYS A 348 -14.16 -31.01 -1.33
N THR A 349 -13.82 -30.10 -2.25
CA THR A 349 -13.66 -30.46 -3.67
C THR A 349 -12.42 -31.31 -3.94
N ALA A 350 -11.42 -31.32 -3.04
CA ALA A 350 -10.09 -31.89 -3.25
C ALA A 350 -9.36 -31.39 -4.52
N LYS A 351 -9.84 -30.30 -5.12
CA LYS A 351 -9.29 -29.68 -6.34
C LYS A 351 -8.56 -28.37 -6.07
N VAL A 352 -8.51 -27.93 -4.80
CA VAL A 352 -7.88 -26.68 -4.37
C VAL A 352 -6.51 -26.95 -3.75
N ASN A 353 -5.51 -26.13 -4.09
CA ASN A 353 -4.20 -26.18 -3.48
C ASN A 353 -4.10 -25.14 -2.36
N VAL A 354 -4.09 -25.63 -1.11
CA VAL A 354 -3.99 -24.78 0.09
C VAL A 354 -2.67 -24.02 0.20
N ASN A 355 -1.61 -24.48 -0.46
CA ASN A 355 -0.26 -23.90 -0.38
C ASN A 355 0.05 -22.92 -1.52
N LYS A 356 -0.95 -22.51 -2.31
CA LYS A 356 -0.72 -21.62 -3.44
C LYS A 356 -0.45 -20.20 -2.93
N SER A 357 0.81 -19.75 -3.10
CA SER A 357 1.25 -18.43 -2.64
C SER A 357 0.76 -17.32 -3.57
N THR A 358 0.33 -16.21 -2.97
CA THR A 358 0.03 -14.96 -3.66
C THR A 358 1.31 -14.17 -3.98
N LEU A 359 1.27 -13.24 -4.94
CA LEU A 359 2.39 -12.32 -5.19
C LEU A 359 2.58 -11.28 -4.06
N SER A 360 1.61 -11.12 -3.14
CA SER A 360 1.81 -10.34 -1.91
C SER A 360 2.57 -11.18 -0.89
N ASN A 361 3.81 -10.81 -0.59
CA ASN A 361 4.70 -11.47 0.37
C ASN A 361 4.26 -11.38 1.85
N ASP A 362 3.04 -10.95 2.17
CA ASP A 362 2.69 -10.53 3.54
C ASP A 362 1.76 -11.45 4.34
N MET A 363 1.37 -12.65 3.86
CA MET A 363 0.63 -13.59 4.72
C MET A 363 0.82 -15.04 4.29
N GLN A 364 1.84 -15.70 4.84
CA GLN A 364 1.86 -17.16 4.91
C GLN A 364 0.72 -17.58 5.85
N LEU A 365 -0.25 -18.33 5.34
CA LEU A 365 -1.20 -19.06 6.18
C LEU A 365 -0.39 -20.12 6.93
N SER A 366 -0.10 -19.85 8.21
CA SER A 366 0.41 -20.88 9.12
C SER A 366 -0.73 -21.87 9.37
N ALA A 367 -0.45 -23.14 9.09
CA ALA A 367 -1.33 -24.27 9.33
C ALA A 367 -1.50 -24.56 10.83
#